data_AF-A0A0L7LDQ6-F1
#
_entry.id   AF-A0A0L7LDQ6-F1
#
_cell.length_a   1.000
_cell.length_b   1.000
_cell.length_c   1.000
_cell.angle_alpha   90.00
_cell.angle_beta   90.00
_cell.angle_gamma   90.00
#
_symmetry.space_group_name_H-M   'P 1'
#
loop_
_entity.id
_entity.type
_entity.pdbx_description
1 polymer ?
#
loop_
_entity_poly.entity_id
_entity_poly.type
_entity_poly.pdbx_seq_one_letter_code
_entity_poly.pdbx_strand_id
1 'polypeptide(L)'
;MIKNKQWTGGIDEEYETQHFGFGSQCLKIAVRQMVEQKIINGVKDMESLLLDSLLLNETDKAILTKSCDKLVRLYCERAGPSFDVVDNEIERILTVPSNVVLPGDEYQLDQFTDSEYEKLKEEVADLRKRVERGALMEALLKAEEEELSTVDKVCETAKKDMDVLDLLSKNSETNSKSVLSETMFLSASVNLKQKSDFDFY
;
A
#
# COMPACT_ATOMS: atom_id res chain seq x y z
N MET A 1 -0.22 50.15 19.29
CA MET A 1 -0.04 48.80 18.74
C MET A 1 0.58 48.90 17.37
N ILE A 2 1.48 47.97 17.04
CA ILE A 2 2.10 47.93 15.72
C ILE A 2 1.02 47.57 14.71
N LYS A 3 0.92 48.34 13.62
CA LYS A 3 -0.07 48.06 12.56
C LYS A 3 0.35 46.81 11.81
N ASN A 4 -0.55 45.83 11.71
CA ASN A 4 -0.38 44.63 10.90
C ASN A 4 -1.35 44.69 9.73
N LYS A 5 -0.91 44.19 8.56
CA LYS A 5 -1.84 43.89 7.47
C LYS A 5 -2.71 42.70 7.87
N GLN A 6 -3.97 42.71 7.43
CA GLN A 6 -4.91 41.65 7.71
C GLN A 6 -4.53 40.40 6.92
N TRP A 7 -4.55 39.24 7.57
CA TRP A 7 -4.24 37.95 6.96
C TRP A 7 -5.21 37.66 5.81
N THR A 8 -4.69 37.42 4.61
CA THR A 8 -5.50 37.20 3.40
C THR A 8 -5.79 35.72 3.11
N GLY A 9 -5.42 34.82 4.03
CA GLY A 9 -5.69 33.39 3.86
C GLY A 9 -4.71 32.65 2.96
N GLY A 10 -3.60 33.27 2.57
CA GLY A 10 -2.41 32.55 2.07
C GLY A 10 -2.47 31.97 0.65
N ILE A 11 -3.45 32.35 -0.18
CA ILE A 11 -3.54 31.85 -1.58
C ILE A 11 -2.28 32.21 -2.38
N ASP A 12 -1.69 33.38 -2.12
CA ASP A 12 -0.49 33.85 -2.81
C ASP A 12 0.82 33.18 -2.32
N GLU A 13 0.78 32.40 -1.24
CA GLU A 13 1.95 31.78 -0.58
C GLU A 13 1.75 30.28 -0.35
N GLU A 14 0.85 29.63 -1.11
CA GLU A 14 0.50 28.22 -0.92
C GLU A 14 1.72 27.31 -1.09
N TYR A 15 2.55 27.60 -2.10
CA TYR A 15 3.74 26.81 -2.42
C TYR A 15 4.80 26.89 -1.32
N GLU A 16 5.08 28.10 -0.84
CA GLU A 16 5.94 28.35 0.31
C GLU A 16 5.40 27.68 1.58
N THR A 17 4.08 27.76 1.78
CA THR A 17 3.42 27.17 2.95
C THR A 17 3.51 25.65 2.94
N GLN A 18 3.41 25.01 1.77
CA GLN A 18 3.61 23.57 1.62
C GLN A 18 5.05 23.17 1.99
N HIS A 19 6.05 23.98 1.65
CA HIS A 19 7.45 23.69 1.96
C HIS A 19 7.79 23.93 3.44
N PHE A 20 7.42 25.07 4.00
CA PHE A 20 7.83 25.49 5.35
C PHE A 20 6.84 25.10 6.45
N GLY A 21 5.60 24.75 6.10
CA GLY A 21 4.51 24.49 7.03
C GLY A 21 3.88 25.76 7.63
N PHE A 22 4.33 26.94 7.22
CA PHE A 22 3.77 28.24 7.61
C PHE A 22 4.00 29.26 6.50
N GLY A 23 3.10 30.24 6.38
CA GLY A 23 3.23 31.34 5.41
C GLY A 23 4.10 32.50 5.91
N SER A 24 4.61 33.30 4.97
CA SER A 24 5.42 34.48 5.26
C SER A 24 4.62 35.51 6.06
N GLN A 25 3.32 35.66 5.78
CA GLN A 25 2.42 36.55 6.52
C GLN A 25 2.32 36.18 8.00
N CYS A 26 2.22 34.89 8.31
CA CYS A 26 2.16 34.40 9.70
C CYS A 26 3.44 34.75 10.46
N LEU A 27 4.60 34.60 9.81
CA LEU A 27 5.88 34.96 10.43
C LEU A 27 5.98 36.48 10.68
N LYS A 28 5.58 37.32 9.72
CA LYS A 28 5.56 38.79 9.89
C LYS A 28 4.70 39.22 11.08
N ILE A 29 3.51 38.63 11.21
CA ILE A 29 2.60 38.91 12.33
C ILE A 29 3.24 38.47 13.66
N ALA A 30 3.79 37.26 13.71
CA ALA A 30 4.42 36.71 14.91
C ALA A 30 5.61 37.56 15.37
N VAL A 31 6.47 38.00 14.45
CA VAL A 31 7.62 38.87 14.75
C VAL A 31 7.16 40.22 15.30
N ARG A 32 6.17 40.85 14.68
CA ARG A 32 5.61 42.14 15.15
C ARG A 32 5.00 42.01 16.55
N GLN A 33 4.25 40.94 16.81
CA GLN A 33 3.69 40.64 18.14
C GLN A 33 4.79 40.39 19.17
N MET A 34 5.82 39.62 18.82
CA MET A 34 6.92 39.30 19.74
C MET A 34 7.65 40.56 20.19
N VAL A 35 7.96 41.47 19.27
CA VAL A 35 8.62 42.73 19.60
C VAL A 35 7.71 43.66 20.38
N GLU A 36 6.42 43.75 20.03
CA GLU A 36 5.45 44.52 20.83
C GLU A 36 5.41 44.04 22.28
N GLN A 37 5.33 42.73 22.50
CA GLN A 37 5.38 42.15 23.85
C GLN A 37 6.69 42.47 24.57
N LYS A 38 7.82 42.50 23.85
CA LYS A 38 9.12 42.84 24.43
C LYS A 38 9.24 44.31 24.82
N ILE A 39 8.69 45.22 24.02
CA ILE A 39 8.60 46.64 24.37
C ILE A 39 7.71 46.83 25.61
N ILE A 40 6.53 46.20 25.63
CA ILE A 40 5.59 46.31 26.75
C ILE A 40 6.23 45.79 28.04
N ASN A 41 6.82 44.59 27.99
CA ASN A 41 7.42 43.98 29.18
C ASN A 41 8.61 44.80 29.67
N GLY A 42 9.50 45.25 28.78
CA GLY A 42 10.64 46.07 29.18
C GLY A 42 10.24 47.40 29.83
N VAL A 43 9.18 48.06 29.33
CA VAL A 43 8.68 49.30 29.95
C VAL A 43 7.96 49.02 31.27
N LYS A 44 7.23 47.91 31.41
CA LYS A 44 6.60 47.51 32.67
C LYS A 44 7.60 47.12 33.74
N ASP A 45 8.67 46.40 33.36
CA ASP A 45 9.75 46.05 34.28
C ASP A 45 10.43 47.33 34.79
N MET A 46 10.69 48.28 33.89
CA MET A 46 11.21 49.60 34.25
C MET A 46 10.24 50.37 35.17
N GLU A 47 8.94 50.35 34.87
CA GLU A 47 7.92 50.99 35.71
C GLU A 47 7.88 50.39 37.12
N SER A 48 7.88 49.05 37.24
CA SER A 48 7.93 48.35 38.52
C SER A 48 9.17 48.75 39.33
N LEU A 49 10.35 48.74 38.70
CA LEU A 49 11.60 49.12 39.37
C LEU A 49 11.59 50.58 39.86
N LEU A 50 11.01 51.49 39.09
CA LEU A 50 10.90 52.90 39.47
C LEU A 50 9.88 53.10 40.61
N LEU A 51 8.77 52.35 40.60
CA LEU A 51 7.78 52.38 41.68
C LEU A 51 8.33 51.80 42.99
N ASP A 52 9.16 50.77 42.91
CA ASP A 52 9.75 50.12 44.09
C ASP A 52 10.92 50.93 44.67
N SER A 53 11.69 51.62 43.82
CA SER A 53 12.88 52.39 44.24
C SER A 53 12.57 53.81 44.69
N LEU A 54 11.48 54.41 44.21
CA LEU A 54 11.10 55.78 44.55
C LEU A 54 9.85 55.75 45.44
N LEU A 55 9.93 56.37 46.62
CA LEU A 55 8.78 56.57 47.52
C LEU A 55 7.84 57.65 46.95
N LEU A 56 7.14 57.32 45.86
CA LEU A 56 6.27 58.22 45.12
C LEU A 56 4.89 58.34 45.77
N ASN A 57 4.30 59.55 45.71
CA ASN A 57 2.91 59.76 46.08
C ASN A 57 1.97 59.14 45.04
N GLU A 58 0.72 58.86 45.42
CA GLU A 58 -0.27 58.26 44.50
C GLU A 58 -0.48 59.07 43.21
N THR A 59 -0.38 60.40 43.28
CA THR A 59 -0.45 61.28 42.08
C THR A 59 0.76 61.08 41.16
N ASP A 60 1.95 60.93 41.73
CA ASP A 60 3.19 60.75 40.96
C ASP A 60 3.26 59.35 40.33
N LYS A 61 2.76 58.32 41.02
CA LYS A 61 2.58 56.98 40.48
C LYS A 61 1.67 56.98 39.25
N ALA A 62 0.52 57.66 39.33
CA ALA A 62 -0.40 57.77 38.20
C ALA A 62 0.21 58.51 36.99
N ILE A 63 1.03 59.54 37.24
CA ILE A 63 1.76 60.27 36.19
C ILE A 63 2.83 59.37 35.55
N LEU A 64 3.53 58.57 36.35
CA LEU A 64 4.55 57.61 35.88
C LEU A 64 3.93 56.57 34.95
N THR A 65 2.86 55.88 35.38
CA THR A 65 2.14 54.89 34.55
C THR A 65 1.67 55.50 33.23
N LYS A 66 1.07 56.68 33.27
CA LYS A 66 0.62 57.39 32.05
C LYS A 66 1.79 57.75 31.12
N SER A 67 2.97 58.01 31.67
CA SER A 67 4.18 58.31 30.91
C SER A 67 4.79 57.04 30.31
N CYS A 68 4.80 55.93 31.04
CA CYS A 68 5.16 54.60 30.54
C CYS A 68 4.25 54.15 29.39
N ASP A 69 2.93 54.34 29.51
CA ASP A 69 1.98 54.05 28.42
C ASP A 69 2.20 54.91 27.16
N LYS A 70 2.63 56.16 27.34
CA LYS A 70 3.04 57.01 26.22
C LYS A 70 4.34 56.51 25.59
N LEU A 71 5.29 56.08 26.42
CA LEU A 71 6.57 55.54 25.98
C LEU A 71 6.37 54.29 25.12
N VAL A 72 5.56 53.33 25.58
CA VAL A 72 5.21 52.12 24.81
C VAL A 72 4.64 52.50 23.44
N ARG A 73 3.69 53.44 23.40
CA ARG A 73 3.08 53.90 22.12
C ARG A 73 4.12 54.49 21.18
N LEU A 74 4.98 55.37 21.68
CA LEU A 74 6.03 55.99 20.87
C LEU A 74 7.03 54.96 20.30
N TYR A 75 7.45 53.99 21.11
CA TYR A 75 8.34 52.92 20.64
C TYR A 75 7.67 52.04 19.59
N CYS A 76 6.42 51.62 19.81
CA CYS A 76 5.69 50.81 18.83
C CYS A 76 5.44 51.56 17.52
N GLU A 77 5.11 52.86 17.57
CA GLU A 77 4.95 53.70 16.37
C GLU A 77 6.28 53.89 15.63
N ARG A 78 7.37 54.13 16.36
CA ARG A 78 8.69 54.34 15.77
C ARG A 78 9.30 53.07 15.19
N ALA A 79 8.92 51.90 15.69
CA ALA A 79 9.37 50.62 15.17
C ALA A 79 8.73 50.25 13.82
N GLY A 80 7.59 50.85 13.46
CA GLY A 80 6.85 50.55 12.22
C GLY A 80 7.71 50.50 10.95
N PRO A 81 8.44 51.57 10.59
CA PRO A 81 9.29 51.59 9.39
C PRO A 81 10.39 50.52 9.38
N SER A 82 10.91 50.16 10.55
CA SER A 82 11.91 49.09 10.66
C SER A 82 11.30 47.72 10.33
N PHE A 83 10.03 47.50 10.69
CA PHE A 83 9.34 46.26 10.32
C PHE A 83 9.04 46.17 8.84
N ASP A 84 8.88 47.28 8.12
CA ASP A 84 8.69 47.22 6.68
C ASP A 84 9.94 46.68 5.97
N VAL A 85 11.13 47.00 6.50
CA VAL A 85 12.40 46.41 6.04
C VAL A 85 12.45 44.92 6.39
N VAL A 86 12.09 44.55 7.63
CA VAL A 86 12.07 43.15 8.07
C VAL A 86 11.08 42.33 7.25
N ASP A 87 9.91 42.87 6.92
CA ASP A 87 8.89 42.20 6.12
C ASP A 87 9.43 41.87 4.72
N ASN A 88 10.13 42.81 4.08
CA ASN A 88 10.76 42.58 2.77
C ASN A 88 11.85 41.49 2.83
N GLU A 89 12.62 41.45 3.92
CA GLU A 89 13.64 40.43 4.13
C GLU A 89 13.02 39.05 4.37
N ILE A 90 11.92 38.99 5.14
CA ILE A 90 11.14 37.77 5.37
C ILE A 90 10.60 37.24 4.03
N GLU A 91 10.04 38.12 3.18
CA GLU A 91 9.59 37.74 1.84
C GLU A 91 10.75 37.16 1.03
N ARG A 92 11.88 37.88 0.94
CA ARG A 92 13.03 37.43 0.17
C ARG A 92 13.57 36.06 0.61
N ILE A 93 13.52 35.76 1.90
CA ILE A 93 14.03 34.49 2.45
C ILE A 93 13.05 33.34 2.23
N LEU A 94 11.74 33.61 2.37
CA LEU A 94 10.72 32.57 2.32
C LEU A 94 10.16 32.32 0.92
N THR A 95 10.30 33.25 -0.02
CA THR A 95 9.84 33.04 -1.40
C THR A 95 10.60 31.90 -2.05
N VAL A 96 9.86 30.93 -2.57
CA VAL A 96 10.43 29.87 -3.42
C VAL A 96 10.56 30.44 -4.84
N PRO A 97 11.76 30.43 -5.44
CA PRO A 97 11.92 30.94 -6.79
C PRO A 97 11.07 30.15 -7.79
N SER A 98 10.46 30.84 -8.76
CA SER A 98 9.57 30.21 -9.75
C SER A 98 10.25 29.16 -10.64
N ASN A 99 11.58 29.17 -10.70
CA ASN A 99 12.38 28.21 -11.44
C ASN A 99 12.80 26.99 -10.60
N VAL A 100 12.34 26.90 -9.34
CA VAL A 100 12.65 25.79 -8.43
C VAL A 100 11.39 24.99 -8.17
N VAL A 101 11.47 23.69 -8.49
CA VAL A 101 10.45 22.71 -8.13
C VAL A 101 10.85 22.07 -6.82
N LEU A 102 9.91 21.98 -5.88
CA LEU A 102 10.14 21.34 -4.59
C LEU A 102 10.35 19.83 -4.79
N PRO A 103 11.14 19.17 -3.92
CA PRO A 103 11.36 17.72 -3.99
C PRO A 103 10.06 16.90 -3.93
N GLY A 104 9.03 17.45 -3.26
CA GLY A 104 7.71 16.83 -3.19
C GLY A 104 6.90 16.87 -4.48
N ASP A 105 7.37 17.58 -5.50
CA ASP A 105 6.70 17.78 -6.78
C ASP A 105 7.58 17.34 -7.97
N GLU A 106 8.64 16.56 -7.74
CA GLU A 106 9.52 16.08 -8.82
C GLU A 106 8.76 15.33 -9.92
N TYR A 107 7.68 14.62 -9.58
CA TYR A 107 6.81 13.94 -10.55
C TYR A 107 5.99 14.91 -11.43
N GLN A 108 5.89 16.19 -11.05
CA GLN A 108 5.28 17.22 -11.90
C GLN A 108 6.24 17.72 -12.98
N LEU A 109 7.53 17.37 -12.94
CA LEU A 109 8.47 17.69 -14.02
C LEU A 109 8.10 16.91 -15.29
N ASP A 110 7.75 15.64 -15.13
CA ASP A 110 7.27 14.77 -16.19
C ASP A 110 5.74 14.70 -16.14
N GLN A 111 5.08 15.77 -16.59
CA GLN A 111 3.61 15.83 -16.61
C GLN A 111 3.05 14.81 -17.59
N PHE A 112 2.27 13.86 -17.07
CA PHE A 112 1.44 13.00 -17.90
C PHE A 112 0.21 13.77 -18.36
N THR A 113 -0.09 13.67 -19.64
CA THR A 113 -1.36 14.18 -20.17
C THR A 113 -2.51 13.30 -19.68
N ASP A 114 -3.71 13.89 -19.55
CA ASP A 114 -4.92 13.15 -19.19
C ASP A 114 -5.18 11.97 -20.14
N SER A 115 -4.81 12.12 -21.43
CA SER A 115 -4.93 11.04 -22.40
C SER A 115 -3.98 9.88 -22.13
N GLU A 116 -2.74 10.15 -21.68
CA GLU A 116 -1.78 9.11 -21.33
C GLU A 116 -2.21 8.39 -20.04
N TYR A 117 -2.75 9.14 -19.08
CA TYR A 117 -3.29 8.56 -17.85
C TYR A 117 -4.46 7.61 -18.12
N GLU A 118 -5.42 8.01 -18.94
CA GLU A 118 -6.55 7.14 -19.30
C GLU A 118 -6.10 5.92 -20.10
N LYS A 119 -5.12 6.05 -21.01
CA LYS A 119 -4.51 4.89 -21.70
C LYS A 119 -3.87 3.92 -20.72
N LEU A 120 -3.10 4.43 -19.75
CA LEU A 120 -2.44 3.59 -18.74
C LEU A 120 -3.48 2.85 -17.88
N LYS A 121 -4.57 3.52 -17.54
CA LYS A 121 -5.68 2.94 -16.76
C LYS A 121 -6.42 1.85 -17.54
N GLU A 122 -6.65 2.04 -18.84
CA GLU A 122 -7.20 1.00 -19.72
C GLU A 122 -6.26 -0.20 -19.81
N GLU A 123 -4.95 0.03 -20.00
CA GLU A 123 -3.94 -1.02 -20.03
C GLU A 123 -3.91 -1.83 -18.73
N VAL A 124 -3.94 -1.16 -17.58
CA VAL A 124 -4.01 -1.83 -16.27
C VAL A 124 -5.28 -2.67 -16.14
N ALA A 125 -6.43 -2.16 -16.59
CA ALA A 125 -7.69 -2.90 -16.55
C ALA A 125 -7.64 -4.16 -17.42
N ASP A 126 -7.07 -4.07 -18.61
CA ASP A 126 -6.95 -5.21 -19.52
C ASP A 126 -5.91 -6.23 -19.06
N LEU A 127 -4.80 -5.78 -18.47
CA LEU A 127 -3.84 -6.67 -17.82
C LEU A 127 -4.47 -7.45 -16.66
N ARG A 128 -5.29 -6.80 -15.82
CA ARG A 128 -6.03 -7.49 -14.74
C ARG A 128 -6.95 -8.58 -15.29
N LYS A 129 -7.74 -8.28 -16.31
CA LYS A 129 -8.60 -9.28 -16.97
C LYS A 129 -7.78 -10.45 -17.54
N ARG A 130 -6.62 -10.17 -18.14
CA ARG A 130 -5.73 -11.21 -18.68
C ARG A 130 -5.18 -12.11 -17.58
N VAL A 131 -4.79 -11.54 -16.44
CA VAL A 131 -4.33 -12.30 -15.28
C VAL A 131 -5.45 -13.19 -14.73
N GLU A 132 -6.66 -12.66 -14.57
CA GLU A 132 -7.82 -13.44 -14.11
C GLU A 132 -8.14 -14.62 -15.05
N ARG A 133 -8.13 -14.37 -16.36
CA ARG A 133 -8.33 -15.43 -17.36
C ARG A 133 -7.21 -16.46 -17.33
N GLY A 134 -5.96 -16.03 -17.15
CA GLY A 134 -4.80 -16.90 -17.00
C GLY A 134 -4.93 -17.82 -15.79
N ALA A 135 -5.34 -17.27 -14.64
CA ALA A 135 -5.56 -18.02 -13.41
C ALA A 135 -6.69 -19.06 -13.57
N LEU A 136 -7.80 -18.68 -14.24
CA LEU A 136 -8.88 -19.61 -14.54
C LEU A 136 -8.42 -20.75 -15.45
N MET A 137 -7.66 -20.43 -16.51
CA MET A 137 -7.12 -21.42 -17.43
C MET A 137 -6.16 -22.38 -16.73
N GLU A 138 -5.28 -21.87 -15.87
CA GLU A 138 -4.36 -22.69 -15.08
C GLU A 138 -5.12 -23.67 -14.17
N ALA A 139 -6.21 -23.22 -13.53
CA ALA A 139 -7.05 -24.08 -12.71
C ALA A 139 -7.73 -25.19 -13.53
N LEU A 140 -8.23 -24.88 -14.73
CA LEU A 140 -8.85 -25.87 -15.62
C LEU A 140 -7.84 -26.89 -16.11
N LEU A 141 -6.65 -26.46 -16.53
CA LEU A 141 -5.58 -27.34 -17.00
C LEU A 141 -5.10 -28.29 -15.90
N LYS A 142 -4.99 -27.79 -14.65
CA LYS A 142 -4.66 -28.64 -13.49
C LYS A 142 -5.73 -29.70 -13.24
N ALA A 143 -7.01 -29.34 -13.34
CA ALA A 143 -8.10 -30.30 -13.20
C ALA A 143 -8.07 -31.36 -14.32
N GLU A 144 -7.82 -30.96 -15.56
CA GLU A 144 -7.69 -31.88 -16.69
C GLU A 144 -6.50 -32.83 -16.52
N GLU A 145 -5.35 -32.34 -16.05
CA GLU A 145 -4.16 -33.15 -15.76
C GLU A 145 -4.44 -34.20 -14.67
N GLU A 146 -5.18 -33.83 -13.61
CA GLU A 146 -5.61 -34.77 -12.57
C GLU A 146 -6.55 -35.85 -13.12
N GLU A 147 -7.52 -35.49 -13.97
CA GLU A 147 -8.42 -36.44 -14.62
C GLU A 147 -7.66 -37.42 -15.53
N LEU A 148 -6.76 -36.91 -16.39
CA LEU A 148 -5.92 -37.74 -17.26
C LEU A 148 -5.03 -38.69 -16.45
N SER A 149 -4.42 -38.21 -15.36
CA SER A 149 -3.65 -39.06 -14.44
C SER A 149 -4.49 -40.20 -13.86
N THR A 150 -5.78 -39.95 -13.62
CA THR A 150 -6.71 -40.95 -13.10
C THR A 150 -7.05 -41.99 -14.17
N VAL A 151 -7.30 -41.55 -15.41
CA VAL A 151 -7.54 -42.45 -16.55
C VAL A 151 -6.31 -43.33 -16.83
N ASP A 152 -5.10 -42.77 -16.82
CA ASP A 152 -3.87 -43.52 -17.01
C ASP A 152 -3.71 -44.64 -15.98
N LYS A 153 -4.01 -44.36 -14.71
CA LYS A 153 -3.99 -45.38 -13.65
C LYS A 153 -5.00 -46.51 -13.90
N VAL A 154 -6.20 -46.18 -14.38
CA VAL A 154 -7.21 -47.17 -14.74
C VAL A 154 -6.75 -48.03 -15.92
N CYS A 155 -6.20 -47.42 -16.97
CA CYS A 155 -5.63 -48.14 -18.11
C CYS A 155 -4.49 -49.06 -17.70
N GLU A 156 -3.56 -48.61 -16.85
CA GLU A 156 -2.49 -49.46 -16.32
C GLU A 156 -3.01 -50.62 -15.47
N THR A 157 -4.10 -50.42 -14.74
CA THR A 157 -4.75 -51.50 -13.98
C THR A 157 -5.40 -52.51 -14.93
N ALA A 158 -6.13 -52.05 -15.94
CA ALA A 158 -6.76 -52.91 -16.94
C ALA A 158 -5.73 -53.72 -17.75
N LYS A 159 -4.56 -53.14 -18.08
CA LYS A 159 -3.45 -53.86 -18.71
C LYS A 159 -2.97 -55.01 -17.82
N LYS A 160 -2.74 -54.75 -16.53
CA LYS A 160 -2.34 -55.79 -15.56
C LYS A 160 -3.39 -56.89 -15.44
N ASP A 161 -4.68 -56.53 -15.42
CA ASP A 161 -5.76 -57.50 -15.37
C ASP A 161 -5.81 -58.37 -16.64
N MET A 162 -5.59 -57.79 -17.83
CA MET A 162 -5.45 -58.57 -19.07
C MET A 162 -4.26 -59.51 -19.03
N ASP A 163 -3.10 -59.06 -18.53
CA ASP A 163 -1.91 -59.91 -18.40
C ASP A 163 -2.18 -61.12 -17.46
N VAL A 164 -2.90 -60.89 -16.36
CA VAL A 164 -3.33 -61.96 -15.44
C VAL A 164 -4.29 -62.93 -16.12
N LEU A 165 -5.27 -62.44 -16.89
CA LEU A 165 -6.19 -63.28 -17.64
C LEU A 165 -5.47 -64.10 -18.72
N ASP A 166 -4.48 -63.54 -19.41
CA ASP A 166 -3.69 -64.25 -20.42
C ASP A 166 -2.79 -65.34 -19.80
N LEU A 167 -2.28 -65.11 -18.58
CA LEU A 167 -1.59 -66.15 -17.81
C LEU A 167 -2.55 -67.27 -17.37
N LEU A 168 -3.75 -66.92 -16.90
CA LEU A 168 -4.77 -67.90 -16.50
C LEU A 168 -5.28 -68.72 -17.68
N SER A 169 -5.49 -68.12 -18.85
CA SER A 169 -5.92 -68.82 -20.07
C SER A 169 -4.87 -69.85 -20.51
N LYS A 170 -3.60 -69.46 -20.55
CA LYS A 170 -2.48 -70.37 -20.87
C LYS A 170 -2.37 -71.53 -19.90
N ASN A 171 -2.55 -71.28 -18.60
CA ASN A 171 -2.55 -72.32 -17.56
C ASN A 171 -3.81 -73.21 -17.60
N SER A 172 -4.96 -72.65 -17.97
CA SER A 172 -6.20 -73.39 -18.16
C SER A 172 -6.09 -74.34 -19.34
N GLU A 173 -5.53 -73.93 -20.48
CA GLU A 173 -5.36 -74.82 -21.62
C GLU A 173 -4.41 -76.00 -21.34
N THR A 174 -3.32 -75.77 -20.61
CA THR A 174 -2.40 -76.84 -20.20
C THR A 174 -3.05 -77.78 -19.19
N ASN A 175 -3.76 -77.26 -18.19
CA ASN A 175 -4.48 -78.08 -17.20
C ASN A 175 -5.66 -78.82 -17.83
N SER A 176 -6.40 -78.22 -18.75
CA SER A 176 -7.52 -78.86 -19.46
C SER A 176 -7.04 -80.04 -20.30
N LYS A 177 -5.90 -79.88 -20.98
CA LYS A 177 -5.26 -80.95 -21.75
C LYS A 177 -4.72 -82.06 -20.84
N SER A 178 -4.16 -81.74 -19.68
CA SER A 178 -3.70 -82.75 -18.72
C SER A 178 -4.88 -83.51 -18.11
N VAL A 179 -5.94 -82.83 -17.69
CA VAL A 179 -7.16 -83.45 -17.15
C VAL A 179 -7.87 -84.29 -18.21
N LEU A 180 -7.94 -83.85 -19.47
CA LEU A 180 -8.44 -84.67 -20.59
C LEU A 180 -7.57 -85.92 -20.81
N SER A 181 -6.25 -85.79 -20.73
CA SER A 181 -5.35 -86.94 -20.87
C SER A 181 -5.47 -87.92 -19.70
N GLU A 182 -5.63 -87.44 -18.46
CA GLU A 182 -5.85 -88.28 -17.27
C GLU A 182 -7.22 -88.93 -17.28
N THR A 183 -8.27 -88.22 -17.69
CA THR A 183 -9.62 -88.80 -17.80
C THR A 183 -9.71 -89.80 -18.95
N MET A 184 -9.05 -89.55 -20.09
CA MET A 184 -8.89 -90.55 -21.15
C MET A 184 -8.10 -91.76 -20.66
N PHE A 185 -7.00 -91.55 -19.93
CA PHE A 185 -6.22 -92.62 -19.32
C PHE A 185 -7.03 -93.45 -18.32
N LEU A 186 -7.79 -92.81 -17.44
CA LEU A 186 -8.69 -93.48 -16.49
C LEU A 186 -9.79 -94.24 -17.24
N SER A 187 -10.40 -93.66 -18.27
CA SER A 187 -11.42 -94.32 -19.08
C SER A 187 -10.89 -95.54 -19.85
N ALA A 188 -9.62 -95.51 -20.28
CA ALA A 188 -8.94 -96.64 -20.90
C ALA A 188 -8.49 -97.70 -19.87
N SER A 189 -8.23 -97.29 -18.64
CA SER A 189 -7.81 -98.16 -17.53
C SER A 189 -8.98 -98.88 -16.86
N VAL A 190 -10.21 -98.34 -16.98
CA VAL A 190 -11.44 -99.04 -16.60
C VAL A 190 -11.74 -100.12 -17.65
N ASN A 191 -11.13 -101.28 -17.47
CA ASN A 191 -11.57 -102.52 -18.12
C ASN A 191 -12.97 -102.88 -17.62
N LEU A 192 -14.00 -102.52 -18.37
CA LEU A 192 -15.31 -103.17 -18.32
C LEU A 192 -15.15 -104.61 -18.83
N LYS A 193 -14.64 -105.49 -17.97
CA LYS A 193 -14.73 -106.94 -18.14
C LYS A 193 -15.84 -107.45 -17.24
N GLN A 194 -17.02 -107.62 -17.84
CA GLN A 194 -17.76 -108.88 -17.70
C GLN A 194 -18.34 -109.23 -19.08
N LYS A 195 -17.67 -110.19 -19.73
CA LYS A 195 -18.31 -111.09 -20.69
C LYS A 195 -19.31 -111.96 -19.93
N SER A 196 -20.50 -112.15 -20.48
CA SER A 196 -21.11 -113.48 -20.52
C SER A 196 -21.95 -113.60 -21.78
N ASP A 197 -21.42 -114.45 -22.66
CA ASP A 197 -21.94 -115.06 -23.87
C ASP A 197 -23.48 -115.14 -23.99
N PHE A 198 -23.95 -114.73 -25.16
CA PHE A 198 -25.16 -115.28 -25.79
C PHE A 198 -24.74 -115.74 -27.19
N ASP A 199 -24.77 -117.05 -27.43
CA ASP A 199 -25.22 -117.60 -28.71
C ASP A 199 -25.78 -119.01 -28.50
N PHE A 200 -26.87 -119.26 -29.22
CA PHE A 200 -27.79 -120.39 -29.17
C PHE A 200 -27.26 -121.62 -29.93
N TYR A 201 -27.73 -122.80 -29.47
CA TYR A 201 -27.68 -124.17 -30.01
C TYR A 201 -26.54 -125.09 -29.55
#